data_AF-A0A7J2SRM3-F1
#
_entry.id   AF-A0A7J2SRM3-F1
#
_cell.length_a   1.000
_cell.length_b   1.000
_cell.length_c   1.000
_cell.angle_alpha   90.00
_cell.angle_beta   90.00
_cell.angle_gamma   90.00
#
_symmetry.space_group_name_H-M   'P 1'
#
loop_
_entity.id
_entity.type
_entity.pdbx_description
1 polymer ?
#
loop_
_entity_poly.entity_id
_entity_poly.type
_entity_poly.pdbx_seq_one_letter_code
_entity_poly.pdbx_strand_id
1 'polypeptide(L)' 'DALSDRDKAFLRCADEFEKHFVSQRPDEDRSIEETLNIGWKLFSMLPVSELKKIDPVYIKKYLPKEEKKRE' A
#
# COMPACT_ATOMS: atom_id res chain seq x y z
N ASP A 1 -21.76 -11.26 -6.27
CA ASP A 1 -20.29 -11.13 -6.33
C ASP A 1 -19.76 -11.18 -7.76
N ALA A 2 -19.55 -10.02 -8.39
CA ALA A 2 -19.02 -9.92 -9.77
C ALA A 2 -17.54 -9.50 -9.84
N LEU A 3 -16.92 -9.17 -8.71
CA LEU A 3 -15.53 -8.71 -8.64
C LEU A 3 -14.60 -9.85 -8.29
N SER A 4 -13.47 -9.93 -9.00
CA SER A 4 -12.39 -10.86 -8.66
C SER A 4 -11.74 -10.47 -7.33
N ASP A 5 -11.04 -11.41 -6.68
CA ASP A 5 -10.30 -11.10 -5.45
C ASP A 5 -9.22 -10.02 -5.65
N ARG A 6 -8.66 -9.98 -6.86
CA ARG A 6 -7.77 -8.91 -7.32
C ARG A 6 -8.49 -7.56 -7.33
N ASP A 7 -9.64 -7.46 -7.97
CA ASP A 7 -10.37 -6.18 -8.05
C ASP A 7 -10.81 -5.72 -6.65
N LYS A 8 -11.23 -6.66 -5.81
CA LYS A 8 -11.52 -6.38 -4.40
C LYS A 8 -10.28 -5.85 -3.66
N ALA A 9 -9.08 -6.36 -3.94
CA ALA A 9 -7.84 -5.84 -3.36
C ALA A 9 -7.54 -4.41 -3.83
N PHE A 10 -7.76 -4.09 -5.10
CA PHE A 10 -7.62 -2.73 -5.62
C PHE A 10 -8.62 -1.75 -4.99
N LEU A 11 -9.89 -2.15 -4.84
CA LEU A 11 -10.90 -1.33 -4.18
C LEU A 11 -10.50 -1.04 -2.72
N ARG A 12 -10.09 -2.07 -1.97
CA ARG A 12 -9.59 -1.87 -0.61
C ARG A 12 -8.36 -0.96 -0.58
N CYS A 13 -7.41 -1.13 -1.49
CA CYS A 13 -6.23 -0.27 -1.58
C CYS A 13 -6.62 1.19 -1.88
N ALA A 14 -7.65 1.44 -2.68
CA ALA A 14 -8.14 2.79 -2.97
C ALA A 14 -8.75 3.44 -1.71
N ASP A 15 -9.62 2.72 -1.00
CA ASP A 15 -10.20 3.21 0.25
C ASP A 15 -9.12 3.55 1.30
N GLU A 16 -8.10 2.68 1.43
CA GLU A 16 -7.00 2.88 2.37
C GLU A 16 -6.05 3.99 1.92
N PHE A 17 -5.86 4.17 0.61
CA PHE A 17 -5.09 5.30 0.06
C PHE A 17 -5.73 6.64 0.40
N GLU A 18 -7.05 6.78 0.24
CA GLU A 18 -7.75 8.01 0.59
C GLU A 18 -7.65 8.31 2.09
N LYS A 19 -7.86 7.29 2.93
CA LYS A 19 -7.87 7.45 4.40
C LYS A 19 -6.49 7.71 4.99
N HIS A 20 -5.44 7.10 4.46
CA HIS A 20 -4.13 7.09 5.12
C HIS A 20 -3.04 7.84 4.38
N PHE A 21 -3.13 7.93 3.05
CA PHE A 21 -2.13 8.65 2.27
C PHE A 21 -2.59 10.07 1.95
N VAL A 22 -3.79 10.23 1.40
CA VAL A 22 -4.35 11.54 1.02
C VAL A 22 -4.80 12.33 2.24
N SER A 23 -5.59 11.70 3.13
CA SER A 23 -6.05 12.36 4.34
C SER A 23 -4.87 12.54 5.32
N GLN A 24 -4.64 13.79 5.67
CA GLN A 24 -3.60 14.23 6.59
C GLN A 24 -4.22 15.27 7.52
N ARG A 25 -3.87 15.23 8.81
CA ARG A 25 -4.41 16.22 9.75
C ARG A 25 -3.83 17.61 9.45
N PRO A 26 -4.54 18.70 9.76
CA PRO A 26 -4.03 20.06 9.50
C PRO A 26 -2.70 20.39 10.19
N ASP A 27 -2.41 19.70 11.29
CA ASP A 27 -1.20 19.84 12.12
C ASP A 27 -0.18 18.73 11.92
N GLU A 28 -0.40 17.84 10.94
CA GLU A 28 0.51 16.74 10.64
C GLU A 28 1.56 17.21 9.63
N ASP A 29 2.84 17.04 9.98
CA ASP A 29 3.98 17.30 9.10
C ASP A 29 4.69 15.97 8.85
N ARG A 30 4.50 15.41 7.66
CA ARG A 30 5.09 14.13 7.27
C ARG A 30 6.39 14.39 6.53
N SER A 31 7.47 13.77 7.00
CA SER A 31 8.66 13.64 6.19
C SER A 31 8.39 12.82 4.92
N ILE A 32 9.27 12.96 3.94
CA ILE A 32 9.19 12.17 2.71
C ILE A 32 9.33 10.66 3.01
N GLU A 33 10.13 10.29 4.00
CA GLU A 33 10.31 8.89 4.40
C GLU A 33 9.03 8.31 4.99
N GLU A 34 8.34 9.04 5.86
CA GLU A 34 7.04 8.63 6.41
C GLU A 34 5.99 8.47 5.29
N THR A 35 5.93 9.45 4.39
CA THR A 35 5.02 9.39 3.23
C THR A 35 5.29 8.15 2.37
N LEU A 36 6.55 7.86 2.06
CA LEU A 36 6.93 6.66 1.29
C LEU A 36 6.63 5.38 2.06
N ASN A 37 6.82 5.36 3.38
CA ASN A 37 6.48 4.21 4.23
C ASN A 37 4.98 3.90 4.22
N ILE A 38 4.11 4.93 4.20
CA ILE A 38 2.67 4.74 4.03
C ILE A 38 2.38 4.14 2.64
N GLY A 39 3.00 4.68 1.59
CA GLY A 39 2.86 4.14 0.23
C GLY A 39 3.25 2.65 0.13
N TRP A 40 4.38 2.25 0.72
CA TRP A 40 4.80 0.85 0.73
C TRP A 40 3.88 -0.06 1.53
N LYS A 41 3.27 0.43 2.62
CA LYS A 41 2.22 -0.30 3.34
C LYS A 41 1.00 -0.53 2.46
N LEU A 42 0.54 0.49 1.71
CA LEU A 42 -0.57 0.35 0.77
C LEU A 42 -0.26 -0.64 -0.35
N PHE A 43 0.94 -0.57 -0.93
CA PHE A 43 1.35 -1.52 -1.98
C PHE A 43 1.41 -2.96 -1.49
N SER A 44 1.65 -3.22 -0.20
CA SER A 44 1.63 -4.58 0.36
C SER A 44 0.25 -5.23 0.34
N MET A 45 -0.83 -4.45 0.17
CA MET A 45 -2.20 -4.98 0.03
C MET A 45 -2.48 -5.52 -1.38
N LEU A 46 -1.63 -5.18 -2.35
CA LEU A 46 -1.76 -5.61 -3.74
C LEU A 46 -0.86 -6.82 -4.01
N PRO A 47 -1.25 -7.75 -4.89
CA PRO A 47 -0.36 -8.80 -5.35
C PRO A 47 0.90 -8.20 -5.99
N VAL A 48 2.07 -8.76 -5.69
CA VAL A 48 3.36 -8.28 -6.24
C VAL A 48 3.38 -8.24 -7.76
N SER A 49 2.67 -9.17 -8.43
CA SER A 49 2.52 -9.20 -9.89
C SER A 49 1.83 -7.96 -10.48
N GLU A 50 1.13 -7.19 -9.66
CA GLU A 50 0.44 -5.96 -10.06
C GLU A 50 1.30 -4.70 -9.91
N LEU A 51 2.44 -4.77 -9.22
CA LEU A 51 3.36 -3.65 -9.01
C LEU A 51 4.26 -3.39 -10.24
N LYS A 52 3.66 -3.32 -11.43
CA LYS A 52 4.35 -3.31 -12.74
C LYS A 52 5.16 -2.04 -13.03
N LYS A 53 4.98 -0.99 -12.23
CA LYS A 53 5.66 0.32 -12.38
C LYS A 53 6.83 0.49 -11.42
N ILE A 54 7.10 -0.49 -10.57
CA ILE A 54 8.16 -0.44 -9.58
C ILE A 54 9.23 -1.47 -9.96
N ASP A 55 10.49 -1.04 -10.00
CA ASP A 55 11.60 -1.95 -10.28
C ASP A 55 11.64 -3.07 -9.22
N PRO A 56 11.79 -4.36 -9.64
CA PRO A 56 11.93 -5.48 -8.72
C PRO A 56 12.97 -5.28 -7.60
N VAL A 57 14.05 -4.53 -7.86
CA VAL A 57 15.07 -4.23 -6.83
C VAL A 57 14.47 -3.45 -5.65
N TYR A 58 13.56 -2.51 -5.93
CA TYR A 58 12.90 -1.72 -4.90
C TYR A 58 11.80 -2.50 -4.21
N ILE A 59 11.04 -3.31 -4.95
CA ILE A 59 10.04 -4.23 -4.35
C ILE A 59 10.73 -5.14 -3.33
N LYS A 60 11.85 -5.78 -3.70
CA LYS A 60 12.59 -6.67 -2.80
C LYS A 60 13.13 -5.95 -1.56
N LYS A 61 13.50 -4.67 -1.69
CA LYS A 61 14.14 -3.89 -0.64
C LYS A 61 13.13 -3.25 0.34
N TYR A 62 11.99 -2.81 -0.17
CA TYR A 62 11.09 -1.91 0.57
C TYR A 62 9.67 -2.45 0.76
N LEU A 63 9.21 -3.43 -0.03
CA LEU A 63 7.89 -4.01 0.19
C LEU A 63 7.89 -4.75 1.54
N PRO A 64 7.01 -4.38 2.48
CA PRO A 64 6.86 -5.11 3.73
C PRO A 64 6.56 -6.57 3.42
N LYS A 65 7.41 -7.48 3.91
CA LYS A 65 7.07 -8.91 3.88
C LYS A 65 5.91 -9.07 4.83
N GLU A 66 4.81 -9.71 4.39
CA GLU A 66 3.66 -9.96 5.28
C GLU A 66 4.16 -10.56 6.60
N GLU A 67 4.21 -9.74 7.65
CA GLU A 67 4.05 -10.27 9.00
C GLU A 67 2.61 -10.72 9.03
N LYS A 68 2.38 -12.01 8.78
CA LYS A 68 1.11 -12.65 9.11
C LYS A 68 0.75 -12.17 10.51
N LYS A 69 -0.22 -11.26 10.62
CA LYS A 69 -0.88 -10.98 11.89
C LYS A 69 -1.43 -12.32 12.32
N ARG A 70 -0.74 -12.91 13.29
CA ARG A 70 -1.04 -14.17 13.91
C ARG A 70 -2.07 -13.83 14.98
N GLU A 71 -3.34 -13.78 14.60
CA GLU A 71 -4.49 -13.76 15.51
C GLU A 71 -5.55 -14.71 14.97
#